data_AF-A0A955BA08-F1
#
_entry.id   AF-A0A955BA08-F1
#
_cell.length_a   1.000
_cell.length_b   1.000
_cell.length_c   1.000
_cell.angle_alpha   90.00
_cell.angle_beta   90.00
_cell.angle_gamma   90.00
#
_symmetry.space_group_name_H-M   'P 1'
#
loop_
_entity.id
_entity.type
_entity.pdbx_description
1 polymer ?
#
loop_
_entity_poly.entity_id
_entity_poly.type
_entity_poly.pdbx_seq_one_letter_code
_entity_poly.pdbx_strand_id
1 'polypeptide(L)'
;MHHSQQSLDRRRFLKRATTAGGVAGLAVLGLNADDLLDRYAKPDDSPQRFSSVNAMVLPREKMTITKVETMLVKPRWLFVKIHTDVGISGWGEPIVEGRAKTCAVAVAELADYLVGKDPRNIMHHWQAMYRHAFYRGGPVMTSALSGVDMALWDIKGKALGVPIYELLGGPTRSRARVYAHAKTPEMLTEAKANGFTAFKTGVENSTESGTIASRSFIRDAVDAFAALRDAGGDDVDIAIDFHGAISPQNAKLLIKAYEPYQPFFIEEPVQCQNVDVMAEIARGTHLPIATGERIFTKWGFREILEKGAASILQPDLCHAGGISEVRIIAGMAESYYASIAPHNPLGPISLAAGLQLSAAIPNFLCQEQISLGENYLKTPFRVRDGHIDIPTKPGLGIEIDEEALKARIGHEWKNRERYSLGDGSVVDW
;
A
#
# COMPACT_ATOMS: atom_id res chain seq x y z
N MET A 1 61.94 -9.86 -19.04
CA MET A 1 61.43 -11.25 -18.98
C MET A 1 59.97 -11.19 -18.55
N HIS A 2 59.07 -11.66 -19.42
CA HIS A 2 57.62 -11.57 -19.24
C HIS A 2 57.11 -12.47 -18.11
N HIS A 3 56.24 -11.92 -17.25
CA HIS A 3 55.36 -12.71 -16.38
C HIS A 3 54.00 -12.86 -17.05
N SER A 4 53.69 -14.06 -17.55
CA SER A 4 52.33 -14.44 -17.97
C SER A 4 51.57 -15.01 -16.77
N GLN A 5 50.49 -14.35 -16.36
CA GLN A 5 49.47 -14.93 -15.49
C GLN A 5 48.74 -16.05 -16.25
N GLN A 6 48.78 -17.28 -15.74
CA GLN A 6 47.92 -18.37 -16.22
C GLN A 6 46.51 -18.13 -15.70
N SER A 7 45.57 -17.82 -16.58
CA SER A 7 44.15 -17.90 -16.27
C SER A 7 43.74 -19.37 -16.20
N LEU A 8 43.08 -19.75 -15.10
CA LEU A 8 42.45 -21.07 -14.99
C LEU A 8 41.23 -21.09 -15.91
N ASP A 9 41.36 -21.77 -17.03
CA ASP A 9 40.29 -21.95 -18.02
C ASP A 9 39.14 -22.78 -17.43
N ARG A 10 38.01 -22.10 -17.13
CA ARG A 10 36.78 -22.70 -16.60
C ARG A 10 36.29 -23.89 -17.43
N ARG A 11 36.62 -23.98 -18.72
CA ARG A 11 36.31 -25.14 -19.58
C ARG A 11 37.00 -26.43 -19.11
N ARG A 12 38.21 -26.33 -18.56
CA ARG A 12 38.98 -27.50 -18.11
C ARG A 12 38.45 -28.08 -16.79
N PHE A 13 37.86 -27.25 -15.94
CA PHE A 13 37.24 -27.65 -14.69
C PHE A 13 35.91 -28.38 -14.93
N LEU A 14 35.05 -27.83 -15.80
CA LEU A 14 33.75 -28.43 -16.13
C LEU A 14 33.89 -29.77 -16.89
N LYS A 15 34.89 -29.91 -17.78
CA LYS A 15 35.17 -31.19 -18.45
C LYS A 15 35.64 -32.30 -17.51
N ARG A 16 36.28 -31.96 -16.38
CA ARG A 16 36.71 -32.95 -15.37
C ARG A 16 35.56 -33.34 -14.42
N ALA A 17 34.61 -32.45 -14.17
CA ALA A 17 33.45 -32.73 -13.33
C ALA A 17 32.46 -33.70 -14.00
N THR A 18 32.30 -33.63 -15.32
CA THR A 18 31.39 -34.54 -16.07
C THR A 18 31.95 -35.95 -16.25
N THR A 19 33.26 -36.16 -16.12
CA THR A 19 33.88 -37.49 -16.27
C THR A 19 33.82 -38.35 -15.00
N ALA A 20 33.48 -37.78 -13.84
CA ALA A 20 33.61 -38.48 -12.56
C ALA A 20 32.28 -38.91 -11.88
N GLY A 21 31.10 -38.68 -12.48
CA GLY A 21 29.86 -39.12 -11.79
C GLY A 21 28.53 -39.06 -12.55
N GLY A 22 28.48 -38.63 -13.81
CA GLY A 22 27.21 -38.35 -14.49
C GLY A 22 26.78 -39.32 -15.59
N VAL A 23 27.63 -40.26 -16.01
CA VAL A 23 27.39 -41.02 -17.26
C VAL A 23 26.34 -42.14 -17.08
N ALA A 24 26.08 -42.61 -15.86
CA ALA A 24 25.10 -43.67 -15.62
C ALA A 24 23.63 -43.19 -15.64
N GLY A 25 23.36 -41.90 -15.39
CA GLY A 25 21.99 -41.37 -15.29
C GLY A 25 21.39 -40.84 -16.60
N LEU A 26 22.24 -40.43 -17.55
CA LEU A 26 21.79 -39.75 -18.78
C LEU A 26 21.28 -40.70 -19.87
N ALA A 27 21.65 -41.98 -19.84
CA ALA A 27 21.18 -42.96 -20.81
C ALA A 27 19.69 -43.35 -20.63
N VAL A 28 19.10 -43.11 -19.45
CA VAL A 28 17.71 -43.49 -19.13
C VAL A 28 16.68 -42.50 -19.70
N LEU A 29 17.09 -41.28 -20.06
CA LEU A 29 16.18 -40.19 -20.46
C LEU A 29 16.25 -39.79 -21.94
N GLY A 30 17.09 -40.45 -22.76
CA GLY A 30 17.18 -40.16 -24.20
C GLY A 30 17.63 -38.74 -24.56
N LEU A 31 18.22 -38.00 -23.61
CA LEU A 31 18.68 -36.64 -23.81
C LEU A 31 20.15 -36.64 -24.21
N ASN A 32 20.44 -36.11 -25.40
CA ASN A 32 21.80 -35.98 -25.91
C ASN A 32 22.50 -34.80 -25.20
N ALA A 33 23.73 -35.02 -24.71
CA ALA A 33 24.47 -34.02 -23.92
C ALA A 33 24.79 -32.74 -24.72
N ASP A 34 24.91 -32.86 -26.04
CA ASP A 34 25.16 -31.73 -26.93
C ASP A 34 23.93 -30.81 -27.03
N ASP A 35 22.72 -31.36 -26.95
CA ASP A 35 21.44 -30.63 -27.04
C ASP A 35 21.14 -29.82 -25.76
N LEU A 36 21.68 -30.28 -24.62
CA LEU A 36 21.67 -29.53 -23.36
C LEU A 36 22.71 -28.40 -23.35
N LEU A 37 23.87 -28.60 -23.99
CA LEU A 37 24.93 -27.59 -24.03
C LEU A 37 24.57 -26.42 -24.98
N ASP A 38 23.84 -26.68 -26.07
CA ASP A 38 23.33 -25.62 -26.95
C ASP A 38 22.23 -24.78 -26.30
N ARG A 39 21.39 -25.37 -25.42
CA ARG A 39 20.40 -24.60 -24.63
C ARG A 39 21.04 -23.65 -23.60
N TYR A 40 22.32 -23.83 -23.29
CA TYR A 40 23.09 -22.98 -22.35
C TYR A 40 24.27 -22.26 -23.03
N ALA A 41 24.32 -22.22 -24.36
CA ALA A 41 25.32 -21.47 -25.10
C ALA A 41 25.08 -19.96 -24.97
N LYS A 42 25.84 -19.35 -24.04
CA LYS A 42 26.17 -17.93 -23.82
C LYS A 42 25.22 -16.83 -24.37
N PRO A 43 24.78 -15.87 -23.53
CA PRO A 43 24.42 -14.55 -24.00
C PRO A 43 25.64 -13.91 -24.71
N ASP A 44 25.38 -13.19 -25.79
CA ASP A 44 26.35 -12.37 -26.50
C ASP A 44 27.23 -11.55 -25.52
N ASP A 45 28.55 -11.85 -25.51
CA ASP A 45 29.59 -11.16 -24.71
C ASP A 45 30.01 -9.83 -25.39
N SER A 46 29.30 -9.34 -26.42
CA SER A 46 29.43 -7.96 -26.83
C SER A 46 29.08 -7.06 -25.63
N PRO A 47 29.77 -5.95 -25.38
CA PRO A 47 29.25 -4.95 -24.47
C PRO A 47 27.93 -4.51 -25.12
N GLN A 48 26.82 -5.05 -24.63
CA GLN A 48 25.52 -4.44 -24.80
C GLN A 48 25.68 -3.06 -24.19
N ARG A 49 26.07 -2.09 -25.02
CA ARG A 49 25.73 -0.70 -24.79
C ARG A 49 24.24 -0.77 -24.48
N PHE A 50 23.87 -0.47 -23.24
CA PHE A 50 22.48 -0.21 -22.88
C PHE A 50 21.94 0.74 -23.96
N SER A 51 21.26 0.17 -24.95
CA SER A 51 20.86 0.87 -26.15
C SER A 51 19.74 1.80 -25.71
N SER A 52 20.01 3.10 -25.79
CA SER A 52 19.15 4.21 -25.36
C SER A 52 18.57 4.06 -23.95
N VAL A 53 19.36 4.43 -22.93
CA VAL A 53 18.83 4.64 -21.58
C VAL A 53 17.78 5.75 -21.66
N ASN A 54 16.48 5.43 -21.52
CA ASN A 54 15.38 6.40 -21.40
C ASN A 54 15.40 7.19 -20.07
N ALA A 55 16.53 7.18 -19.34
CA ALA A 55 16.71 8.00 -18.16
C ALA A 55 16.81 9.47 -18.61
N MET A 56 15.90 10.29 -18.11
CA MET A 56 15.91 11.73 -18.36
C MET A 56 17.11 12.41 -17.70
N VAL A 57 17.62 11.83 -16.61
CA VAL A 57 18.79 12.31 -15.86
C VAL A 57 19.64 11.11 -15.47
N LEU A 58 20.94 11.15 -15.79
CA LEU A 58 21.84 10.04 -15.45
C LEU A 58 22.04 9.95 -13.92
N PRO A 59 22.30 8.74 -13.36
CA PRO A 59 22.37 8.53 -11.90
C PRO A 59 23.34 9.44 -11.12
N ARG A 60 24.35 10.04 -11.78
CA ARG A 60 25.34 10.93 -11.17
C ARG A 60 25.25 12.38 -11.62
N GLU A 61 24.34 12.71 -12.52
CA GLU A 61 24.10 14.11 -12.89
C GLU A 61 23.54 14.88 -11.70
N LYS A 62 23.90 16.16 -11.60
CA LYS A 62 23.44 17.01 -10.52
C LYS A 62 21.94 17.26 -10.69
N MET A 63 21.20 17.05 -9.60
CA MET A 63 19.79 17.39 -9.49
C MET A 63 19.57 17.87 -8.05
N THR A 64 18.81 18.94 -7.90
CA THR A 64 18.50 19.53 -6.60
C THR A 64 17.02 19.89 -6.49
N ILE A 65 16.46 19.73 -5.29
CA ILE A 65 15.10 20.20 -4.97
C ILE A 65 15.11 21.73 -4.93
N THR A 66 14.21 22.36 -5.68
CA THR A 66 14.10 23.83 -5.75
C THR A 66 12.90 24.37 -4.98
N LYS A 67 11.83 23.57 -4.86
CA LYS A 67 10.59 23.99 -4.20
C LYS A 67 9.80 22.78 -3.71
N VAL A 68 9.17 22.91 -2.56
CA VAL A 68 8.12 22.00 -2.05
C VAL A 68 6.87 22.84 -1.86
N GLU A 69 5.74 22.42 -2.43
CA GLU A 69 4.47 23.12 -2.26
C GLU A 69 3.34 22.15 -2.00
N THR A 70 2.38 22.59 -1.20
CA THR A 70 1.19 21.81 -0.85
C THR A 70 -0.08 22.46 -1.33
N MET A 71 -1.07 21.64 -1.69
CA MET A 71 -2.38 22.07 -2.15
C MET A 71 -3.46 21.33 -1.37
N LEU A 72 -4.37 22.06 -0.71
CA LEU A 72 -5.61 21.47 -0.21
C LEU A 72 -6.49 21.16 -1.42
N VAL A 73 -6.93 19.91 -1.57
CA VAL A 73 -7.64 19.39 -2.74
C VAL A 73 -8.96 18.75 -2.30
N LYS A 74 -10.08 19.18 -2.89
CA LYS A 74 -11.39 18.57 -2.66
C LYS A 74 -11.35 17.07 -3.02
N PRO A 75 -12.06 16.19 -2.30
CA PRO A 75 -13.04 16.53 -1.26
C PRO A 75 -12.43 16.86 0.11
N ARG A 76 -11.28 16.26 0.47
CA ARG A 76 -10.64 16.43 1.79
C ARG A 76 -9.16 16.05 1.82
N TRP A 77 -8.49 16.10 0.67
CA TRP A 77 -7.11 15.64 0.48
C TRP A 77 -6.11 16.79 0.55
N LEU A 78 -4.84 16.44 0.70
CA LEU A 78 -3.73 17.38 0.61
C LEU A 78 -2.67 16.74 -0.29
N PHE A 79 -2.33 17.44 -1.37
CA PHE A 79 -1.28 17.01 -2.30
C PHE A 79 -0.01 17.79 -2.04
N VAL A 80 1.14 17.16 -2.24
CA VAL A 80 2.46 17.82 -2.28
C VAL A 80 3.06 17.66 -3.67
N LYS A 81 3.68 18.74 -4.17
CA LYS A 81 4.48 18.75 -5.39
C LYS A 81 5.90 19.20 -5.03
N ILE A 82 6.89 18.39 -5.41
CA ILE A 82 8.31 18.70 -5.22
C ILE A 82 8.94 18.96 -6.59
N HIS A 83 9.55 20.13 -6.74
CA HIS A 83 10.19 20.58 -7.98
C HIS A 83 11.70 20.41 -7.91
N THR A 84 12.32 20.20 -9.07
CA THR A 84 13.78 20.10 -9.21
C THR A 84 14.33 21.12 -10.21
N ASP A 85 15.64 21.37 -10.15
CA ASP A 85 16.36 22.26 -11.07
C ASP A 85 16.46 21.74 -12.52
N VAL A 86 16.17 20.47 -12.74
CA VAL A 86 16.14 19.80 -14.06
C VAL A 86 14.74 19.66 -14.65
N GLY A 87 13.73 20.32 -14.06
CA GLY A 87 12.36 20.33 -14.58
C GLY A 87 11.53 19.09 -14.29
N ILE A 88 12.06 18.10 -13.56
CA ILE A 88 11.30 16.95 -13.07
C ILE A 88 10.54 17.35 -11.80
N SER A 89 9.26 17.00 -11.72
CA SER A 89 8.44 17.17 -10.52
C SER A 89 7.86 15.85 -10.04
N GLY A 90 7.83 15.68 -8.72
CA GLY A 90 7.23 14.54 -8.03
C GLY A 90 5.95 14.92 -7.32
N TRP A 91 5.01 13.98 -7.27
CA TRP A 91 3.73 14.12 -6.57
C TRP A 91 3.62 13.17 -5.38
N GLY A 92 3.00 13.64 -4.32
CA GLY A 92 2.69 12.85 -3.13
C GLY A 92 1.39 13.32 -2.48
N GLU A 93 0.88 12.53 -1.53
CA GLU A 93 -0.40 12.80 -0.87
C GLU A 93 -0.25 12.72 0.66
N PRO A 94 0.30 13.77 1.31
CA PRO A 94 0.32 13.84 2.76
C PRO A 94 -1.05 14.27 3.27
N ILE A 95 -1.71 13.51 4.15
CA ILE A 95 -2.98 13.95 4.73
C ILE A 95 -3.13 13.48 6.17
N VAL A 96 -3.70 14.36 7.00
CA VAL A 96 -4.38 13.97 8.23
C VAL A 96 -5.79 14.51 8.13
N GLU A 97 -6.76 13.62 8.00
CA GLU A 97 -8.15 13.97 7.80
C GLU A 97 -8.66 14.82 8.96
N GLY A 98 -9.26 15.95 8.61
CA GLY A 98 -9.74 16.95 9.57
C GLY A 98 -8.65 17.81 10.20
N ARG A 99 -7.38 17.59 9.82
CA ARG A 99 -6.20 18.39 10.21
C ARG A 99 -5.28 18.69 9.00
N ALA A 100 -5.84 18.77 7.80
CA ALA A 100 -5.09 19.01 6.55
C ALA A 100 -4.17 20.26 6.63
N LYS A 101 -4.63 21.36 7.23
CA LYS A 101 -3.81 22.57 7.41
C LYS A 101 -2.58 22.33 8.27
N THR A 102 -2.73 21.59 9.37
CA THR A 102 -1.61 21.21 10.24
C THR A 102 -0.61 20.33 9.50
N CYS A 103 -1.10 19.37 8.71
CA CYS A 103 -0.25 18.53 7.87
C CYS A 103 0.50 19.35 6.81
N ALA A 104 -0.16 20.34 6.18
CA ALA A 104 0.48 21.25 5.22
C ALA A 104 1.62 22.07 5.85
N VAL A 105 1.42 22.59 7.07
CA VAL A 105 2.49 23.27 7.82
C VAL A 105 3.64 22.33 8.13
N ALA A 106 3.36 21.09 8.57
CA ALA A 106 4.41 20.10 8.81
C ALA A 106 5.23 19.80 7.55
N VAL A 107 4.60 19.69 6.37
CA VAL A 107 5.32 19.54 5.10
C VAL A 107 6.18 20.78 4.77
N ALA A 108 5.69 21.98 5.07
CA ALA A 108 6.45 23.22 4.89
C ALA A 108 7.70 23.26 5.79
N GLU A 109 7.61 22.80 7.05
CA GLU A 109 8.78 22.67 7.93
C GLU A 109 9.79 21.65 7.41
N LEU A 110 9.33 20.54 6.80
CA LEU A 110 10.23 19.58 6.14
C LEU A 110 10.90 20.17 4.89
N ALA A 111 10.27 21.13 4.21
CA ALA A 111 10.81 21.77 3.02
C ALA A 111 12.12 22.52 3.30
N ASP A 112 12.26 23.15 4.47
CA ASP A 112 13.47 23.87 4.88
C ASP A 112 14.71 22.95 4.89
N TYR A 113 14.51 21.68 5.24
CA TYR A 113 15.55 20.67 5.14
C TYR A 113 15.79 20.20 3.70
N LEU A 114 14.73 20.05 2.89
CA LEU A 114 14.81 19.40 1.58
C LEU A 114 15.39 20.29 0.48
N VAL A 115 15.09 21.58 0.47
CA VAL A 115 15.52 22.50 -0.60
C VAL A 115 17.05 22.54 -0.70
N GLY A 116 17.55 22.44 -1.94
CA GLY A 116 18.98 22.37 -2.26
C GLY A 116 19.60 20.97 -2.16
N LYS A 117 18.84 19.94 -1.74
CA LYS A 117 19.34 18.55 -1.65
C LYS A 117 18.97 17.73 -2.89
N ASP A 118 19.72 16.65 -3.12
CA ASP A 118 19.45 15.69 -4.18
C ASP A 118 18.27 14.77 -3.81
N PRO A 119 17.12 14.84 -4.52
CA PRO A 119 15.90 14.10 -4.16
C PRO A 119 16.06 12.58 -4.25
N ARG A 120 17.11 12.07 -4.91
CA ARG A 120 17.32 10.62 -5.09
C ARG A 120 17.77 9.93 -3.81
N ASN A 121 18.21 10.66 -2.80
CA ASN A 121 18.64 10.09 -1.51
C ASN A 121 17.44 9.82 -0.58
N ILE A 122 16.40 9.16 -1.11
CA ILE A 122 15.08 8.99 -0.47
C ILE A 122 15.19 8.49 0.97
N MET A 123 15.83 7.34 1.19
CA MET A 123 15.98 6.79 2.54
C MET A 123 16.81 7.67 3.48
N HIS A 124 17.79 8.40 2.96
CA HIS A 124 18.54 9.35 3.77
C HIS A 124 17.65 10.52 4.20
N HIS A 125 16.84 11.08 3.30
CA HIS A 125 15.87 12.13 3.63
C HIS A 125 14.81 11.61 4.59
N TRP A 126 14.28 10.42 4.35
CA TRP A 126 13.32 9.77 5.25
C TRP A 126 13.87 9.68 6.67
N GLN A 127 15.10 9.15 6.82
CA GLN A 127 15.75 9.01 8.12
C GLN A 127 16.06 10.36 8.77
N ALA A 128 16.52 11.36 8.00
CA ALA A 128 16.80 12.69 8.52
C ALA A 128 15.52 13.37 9.03
N MET A 129 14.46 13.40 8.22
CA MET A 129 13.17 14.00 8.60
C MET A 129 12.57 13.30 9.82
N TYR A 130 12.63 11.97 9.87
CA TYR A 130 12.11 11.21 11.02
C TYR A 130 12.96 11.35 12.29
N ARG A 131 14.30 11.32 12.18
CA ARG A 131 15.19 11.28 13.36
C ARG A 131 15.56 12.67 13.88
N HIS A 132 15.63 13.68 13.02
CA HIS A 132 15.97 15.06 13.43
C HIS A 132 14.78 15.79 14.05
N ALA A 133 13.55 15.29 13.89
CA ALA A 133 12.37 15.79 14.60
C ALA A 133 12.45 15.65 16.14
N PHE A 134 13.48 14.94 16.64
CA PHE A 134 13.70 14.58 18.05
C PHE A 134 12.60 13.68 18.61
N TYR A 135 11.36 14.20 18.72
CA TYR A 135 10.16 13.41 18.93
C TYR A 135 9.75 12.75 17.62
N ARG A 136 9.50 11.44 17.66
CA ARG A 136 9.35 10.63 16.45
C ARG A 136 7.91 10.15 16.27
N GLY A 137 7.47 10.14 15.02
CA GLY A 137 6.20 9.55 14.62
C GLY A 137 4.99 10.43 14.93
N GLY A 138 3.88 9.77 15.25
CA GLY A 138 2.58 10.40 15.40
C GLY A 138 1.91 10.69 14.05
N PRO A 139 0.61 10.99 14.05
CA PRO A 139 -0.17 11.14 12.81
C PRO A 139 0.37 12.27 11.94
N VAL A 140 0.57 13.47 12.49
CA VAL A 140 0.94 14.65 11.68
C VAL A 140 2.29 14.49 10.97
N MET A 141 3.35 14.22 11.72
CA MET A 141 4.70 14.19 11.17
C MET A 141 4.90 13.00 10.24
N THR A 142 4.27 11.85 10.55
CA THR A 142 4.42 10.68 9.71
C THR A 142 3.62 10.81 8.42
N SER A 143 2.46 11.48 8.43
CA SER A 143 1.74 11.76 7.17
C SER A 143 2.45 12.78 6.29
N ALA A 144 3.05 13.81 6.89
CA ALA A 144 3.90 14.76 6.14
C ALA A 144 5.09 14.02 5.49
N LEU A 145 5.74 13.14 6.26
CA LEU A 145 6.83 12.28 5.80
C LEU A 145 6.39 11.37 4.64
N SER A 146 5.21 10.74 4.75
CA SER A 146 4.63 9.86 3.73
C SER A 146 4.46 10.55 2.38
N GLY A 147 3.84 11.73 2.36
CA GLY A 147 3.63 12.48 1.13
C GLY A 147 4.95 12.91 0.47
N VAL A 148 5.94 13.34 1.27
CA VAL A 148 7.27 13.64 0.77
C VAL A 148 7.94 12.40 0.19
N ASP A 149 7.89 11.26 0.88
CA ASP A 149 8.46 10.00 0.42
C ASP A 149 7.92 9.58 -0.95
N MET A 150 6.59 9.62 -1.13
CA MET A 150 5.95 9.35 -2.43
C MET A 150 6.48 10.28 -3.53
N ALA A 151 6.57 11.59 -3.27
CA ALA A 151 7.03 12.56 -4.26
C ALA A 151 8.51 12.36 -4.63
N LEU A 152 9.36 11.98 -3.67
CA LEU A 152 10.77 11.68 -3.94
C LEU A 152 10.92 10.37 -4.75
N TRP A 153 10.10 9.37 -4.49
CA TRP A 153 10.03 8.15 -5.31
C TRP A 153 9.54 8.43 -6.73
N ASP A 154 8.53 9.29 -6.88
CA ASP A 154 8.02 9.72 -8.18
C ASP A 154 9.11 10.44 -8.99
N ILE A 155 9.87 11.36 -8.37
CA ILE A 155 11.04 12.00 -9.00
C ILE A 155 12.06 10.97 -9.44
N LYS A 156 12.43 10.03 -8.55
CA LYS A 156 13.46 9.04 -8.86
C LYS A 156 13.06 8.14 -10.02
N GLY A 157 11.81 7.64 -10.04
CA GLY A 157 11.32 6.82 -11.15
C GLY A 157 11.27 7.59 -12.46
N LYS A 158 10.79 8.84 -12.46
CA LYS A 158 10.79 9.73 -13.63
C LYS A 158 12.20 10.02 -14.14
N ALA A 159 13.13 10.35 -13.26
CA ALA A 159 14.52 10.62 -13.62
C ALA A 159 15.19 9.42 -14.30
N LEU A 160 14.89 8.21 -13.83
CA LEU A 160 15.44 6.97 -14.37
C LEU A 160 14.62 6.35 -15.50
N GLY A 161 13.45 6.92 -15.83
CA GLY A 161 12.59 6.42 -16.90
C GLY A 161 11.90 5.09 -16.61
N VAL A 162 11.69 4.73 -15.34
CA VAL A 162 11.09 3.45 -14.91
C VAL A 162 10.02 3.63 -13.83
N PRO A 163 9.00 2.75 -13.76
CA PRO A 163 8.03 2.76 -12.67
C PRO A 163 8.73 2.41 -11.34
N ILE A 164 8.16 2.86 -10.22
CA ILE A 164 8.77 2.65 -8.90
C ILE A 164 9.01 1.17 -8.58
N TYR A 165 8.10 0.26 -8.97
CA TYR A 165 8.27 -1.16 -8.65
C TYR A 165 9.53 -1.79 -9.27
N GLU A 166 10.02 -1.30 -10.42
CA GLU A 166 11.28 -1.77 -11.01
C GLU A 166 12.47 -1.41 -10.12
N LEU A 167 12.44 -0.23 -9.49
CA LEU A 167 13.44 0.19 -8.52
C LEU A 167 13.38 -0.62 -7.22
N LEU A 168 12.24 -1.26 -6.93
CA LEU A 168 11.99 -2.07 -5.75
C LEU A 168 12.19 -3.58 -5.99
N GLY A 169 12.79 -3.96 -7.13
CA GLY A 169 13.14 -5.35 -7.43
C GLY A 169 12.29 -6.01 -8.51
N GLY A 170 11.42 -5.26 -9.17
CA GLY A 170 10.57 -5.75 -10.27
C GLY A 170 9.21 -6.28 -9.80
N PRO A 171 8.32 -6.61 -10.74
CA PRO A 171 6.95 -6.98 -10.44
C PRO A 171 6.83 -8.46 -10.04
N THR A 172 6.17 -8.70 -8.92
CA THR A 172 5.66 -10.01 -8.47
C THR A 172 4.26 -10.31 -9.03
N ARG A 173 3.58 -9.29 -9.57
CA ARG A 173 2.26 -9.35 -10.21
C ARG A 173 2.11 -8.20 -11.21
N SER A 174 1.19 -8.33 -12.17
CA SER A 174 0.89 -7.32 -13.20
C SER A 174 -0.39 -6.52 -12.95
N ARG A 175 -1.25 -6.99 -12.06
CA ARG A 175 -2.52 -6.36 -11.66
C ARG A 175 -2.74 -6.49 -10.16
N ALA A 176 -3.45 -5.54 -9.56
CA ALA A 176 -3.77 -5.51 -8.14
C ALA A 176 -5.27 -5.67 -7.93
N ARG A 177 -5.69 -6.62 -7.09
CA ARG A 177 -7.09 -6.76 -6.71
C ARG A 177 -7.52 -5.55 -5.89
N VAL A 178 -8.68 -4.98 -6.19
CA VAL A 178 -9.26 -3.86 -5.47
C VAL A 178 -10.65 -4.21 -4.96
N TYR A 179 -11.11 -3.50 -3.92
CA TYR A 179 -12.47 -3.63 -3.43
C TYR A 179 -13.24 -2.30 -3.52
N ALA A 180 -14.57 -2.39 -3.56
CA ALA A 180 -15.47 -1.25 -3.49
C ALA A 180 -16.13 -1.15 -2.11
N HIS A 181 -16.61 0.05 -1.75
CA HIS A 181 -17.46 0.20 -0.56
C HIS A 181 -18.93 0.05 -0.96
N ALA A 182 -19.65 -0.84 -0.28
CA ALA A 182 -21.07 -1.06 -0.51
C ALA A 182 -21.81 -1.18 0.82
N LYS A 183 -22.72 -0.24 1.10
CA LYS A 183 -23.54 -0.23 2.32
C LYS A 183 -24.89 -0.92 2.14
N THR A 184 -25.35 -1.05 0.90
CA THR A 184 -26.64 -1.68 0.57
C THR A 184 -26.49 -2.71 -0.54
N PRO A 185 -27.41 -3.68 -0.65
CA PRO A 185 -27.48 -4.64 -1.74
C PRO A 185 -27.43 -4.01 -3.15
N GLU A 186 -28.07 -2.85 -3.32
CA GLU A 186 -28.13 -2.13 -4.60
C GLU A 186 -26.76 -1.59 -4.98
N MET A 187 -26.06 -0.94 -4.03
CA MET A 187 -24.69 -0.46 -4.24
C MET A 187 -23.74 -1.61 -4.59
N LEU A 188 -23.89 -2.74 -3.90
CA LEU A 188 -23.08 -3.94 -4.16
C LEU A 188 -23.34 -4.45 -5.58
N THR A 189 -24.61 -4.59 -5.96
CA THR A 189 -25.02 -5.08 -7.28
C THR A 189 -24.52 -4.16 -8.40
N GLU A 190 -24.62 -2.85 -8.22
CA GLU A 190 -24.10 -1.85 -9.17
C GLU A 190 -22.57 -1.93 -9.30
N ALA A 191 -21.85 -1.96 -8.18
CA ALA A 191 -20.40 -2.08 -8.21
C ALA A 191 -19.94 -3.44 -8.79
N LYS A 192 -20.66 -4.54 -8.52
CA LYS A 192 -20.43 -5.84 -9.16
C LYS A 192 -20.60 -5.75 -10.67
N ALA A 193 -21.62 -5.05 -11.16
CA ALA A 193 -21.81 -4.81 -12.60
C ALA A 193 -20.68 -3.96 -13.21
N ASN A 194 -20.03 -3.10 -12.41
CA ASN A 194 -18.82 -2.36 -12.79
C ASN A 194 -17.52 -3.17 -12.65
N GLY A 195 -17.63 -4.49 -12.40
CA GLY A 195 -16.52 -5.44 -12.42
C GLY A 195 -15.85 -5.66 -11.07
N PHE A 196 -16.38 -5.16 -9.95
CA PHE A 196 -15.81 -5.48 -8.63
C PHE A 196 -16.16 -6.89 -8.16
N THR A 197 -15.20 -7.54 -7.49
CA THR A 197 -15.33 -8.90 -6.92
C THR A 197 -15.07 -8.96 -5.42
N ALA A 198 -14.77 -7.82 -4.81
CA ALA A 198 -14.53 -7.67 -3.38
C ALA A 198 -15.15 -6.36 -2.89
N PHE A 199 -15.67 -6.38 -1.67
CA PHE A 199 -16.42 -5.29 -1.07
C PHE A 199 -16.02 -5.07 0.38
N LYS A 200 -16.23 -3.85 0.89
CA LYS A 200 -16.18 -3.52 2.31
C LYS A 200 -17.45 -2.77 2.72
N THR A 201 -18.01 -3.15 3.86
CA THR A 201 -19.11 -2.45 4.53
C THR A 201 -18.75 -2.13 5.97
N GLY A 202 -19.59 -1.35 6.65
CA GLY A 202 -19.48 -1.09 8.09
C GLY A 202 -20.57 -1.81 8.88
N VAL A 203 -20.43 -1.87 10.20
CA VAL A 203 -21.48 -2.36 11.09
C VAL A 203 -22.67 -1.38 11.08
N GLU A 204 -23.85 -1.87 10.70
CA GLU A 204 -25.08 -1.08 10.66
C GLU A 204 -25.41 -0.56 12.07
N ASN A 205 -25.75 0.74 12.17
CA ASN A 205 -26.05 1.42 13.44
C ASN A 205 -24.99 1.23 14.53
N SER A 206 -23.71 1.16 14.18
CA SER A 206 -22.60 0.91 15.13
C SER A 206 -22.62 1.80 16.38
N THR A 207 -23.05 3.05 16.26
CA THR A 207 -23.20 4.01 17.38
C THR A 207 -24.24 3.59 18.42
N GLU A 208 -25.13 2.66 18.09
CA GLU A 208 -26.16 2.10 18.99
C GLU A 208 -25.69 0.82 19.71
N SER A 209 -24.44 0.38 19.50
CA SER A 209 -23.83 -0.75 20.22
C SER A 209 -23.95 -0.59 21.75
N GLY A 210 -23.78 0.64 22.25
CA GLY A 210 -23.68 0.93 23.68
C GLY A 210 -22.55 0.15 24.36
N THR A 211 -22.55 0.13 25.70
CA THR A 211 -21.59 -0.67 26.48
C THR A 211 -21.92 -2.16 26.42
N ILE A 212 -23.21 -2.50 26.52
CA ILE A 212 -23.75 -3.86 26.44
C ILE A 212 -24.74 -3.87 25.28
N ALA A 213 -24.41 -4.61 24.22
CA ALA A 213 -25.23 -4.69 23.02
C ALA A 213 -26.61 -5.28 23.33
N SER A 214 -27.66 -4.65 22.79
CA SER A 214 -28.99 -5.23 22.79
C SER A 214 -29.08 -6.39 21.79
N ARG A 215 -29.98 -7.34 22.01
CA ARG A 215 -30.21 -8.43 21.06
C ARG A 215 -30.71 -7.93 19.70
N SER A 216 -31.50 -6.85 19.69
CA SER A 216 -31.97 -6.23 18.45
C SER A 216 -30.82 -5.64 17.66
N PHE A 217 -29.91 -4.90 18.29
CA PHE A 217 -28.73 -4.35 17.62
C PHE A 217 -27.90 -5.46 16.94
N ILE A 218 -27.57 -6.54 17.67
CA ILE A 218 -26.80 -7.65 17.09
C ILE A 218 -27.54 -8.28 15.90
N ARG A 219 -28.85 -8.53 16.04
CA ARG A 219 -29.66 -9.08 14.95
C ARG A 219 -29.67 -8.16 13.74
N ASP A 220 -29.96 -6.87 13.93
CA ASP A 220 -30.13 -5.92 12.83
C ASP A 220 -28.79 -5.71 12.08
N ALA A 221 -27.66 -5.66 12.79
CA ALA A 221 -26.33 -5.60 12.20
C ALA A 221 -25.96 -6.87 11.42
N VAL A 222 -26.42 -8.03 11.86
CA VAL A 222 -26.20 -9.31 11.19
C VAL A 222 -27.10 -9.46 9.98
N ASP A 223 -28.37 -9.10 10.09
CA ASP A 223 -29.35 -9.12 8.99
C ASP A 223 -28.92 -8.20 7.85
N ALA A 224 -28.35 -7.02 8.16
CA ALA A 224 -27.79 -6.11 7.15
C ALA A 224 -26.62 -6.73 6.38
N PHE A 225 -25.70 -7.43 7.07
CA PHE A 225 -24.59 -8.14 6.41
C PHE A 225 -25.08 -9.35 5.62
N ALA A 226 -26.06 -10.09 6.15
CA ALA A 226 -26.69 -11.21 5.46
C ALA A 226 -27.32 -10.77 4.12
N ALA A 227 -28.02 -9.63 4.12
CA ALA A 227 -28.59 -9.07 2.89
C ALA A 227 -27.52 -8.72 1.84
N LEU A 228 -26.36 -8.22 2.26
CA LEU A 228 -25.22 -7.98 1.36
C LEU A 228 -24.65 -9.28 0.82
N ARG A 229 -24.50 -10.31 1.69
CA ARG A 229 -24.04 -11.65 1.31
C ARG A 229 -24.98 -12.27 0.27
N ASP A 230 -26.30 -12.21 0.49
CA ASP A 230 -27.30 -12.72 -0.44
C ASP A 230 -27.25 -12.02 -1.81
N ALA A 231 -27.11 -10.69 -1.81
CA ALA A 231 -26.99 -9.91 -3.05
C ALA A 231 -25.68 -10.17 -3.80
N GLY A 232 -24.59 -10.40 -3.06
CA GLY A 232 -23.29 -10.72 -3.62
C GLY A 232 -23.21 -12.11 -4.23
N GLY A 233 -23.91 -13.07 -3.63
CA GLY A 233 -23.77 -14.49 -3.89
C GLY A 233 -22.46 -15.07 -3.32
N ASP A 234 -22.16 -16.31 -3.71
CA ASP A 234 -21.03 -17.07 -3.14
C ASP A 234 -19.66 -16.63 -3.67
N ASP A 235 -19.62 -15.92 -4.81
CA ASP A 235 -18.39 -15.64 -5.56
C ASP A 235 -17.69 -14.32 -5.17
N VAL A 236 -18.28 -13.51 -4.29
CA VAL A 236 -17.72 -12.21 -3.90
C VAL A 236 -17.21 -12.21 -2.47
N ASP A 237 -16.13 -11.50 -2.24
CA ASP A 237 -15.59 -11.27 -0.91
C ASP A 237 -16.22 -10.02 -0.29
N ILE A 238 -16.66 -10.09 0.97
CA ILE A 238 -17.24 -8.93 1.68
C ILE A 238 -16.57 -8.83 3.05
N ALA A 239 -15.80 -7.77 3.25
CA ALA A 239 -15.23 -7.41 4.55
C ALA A 239 -16.19 -6.52 5.35
N ILE A 240 -16.03 -6.53 6.67
CA ILE A 240 -16.80 -5.68 7.57
C ILE A 240 -15.89 -4.90 8.51
N ASP A 241 -16.10 -3.60 8.55
CA ASP A 241 -15.33 -2.62 9.30
C ASP A 241 -16.09 -2.14 10.54
N PHE A 242 -15.46 -2.30 11.70
CA PHE A 242 -16.02 -1.94 13.00
C PHE A 242 -15.59 -0.52 13.41
N HIS A 243 -14.62 0.09 12.70
CA HIS A 243 -14.07 1.43 12.93
C HIS A 243 -13.55 1.68 14.37
N GLY A 244 -13.25 0.60 15.11
CA GLY A 244 -12.94 0.66 16.53
C GLY A 244 -14.08 1.18 17.42
N ALA A 245 -15.28 1.35 16.88
CA ALA A 245 -16.42 2.00 17.55
C ALA A 245 -17.24 1.05 18.44
N ILE A 246 -16.78 -0.20 18.60
CA ILE A 246 -17.52 -1.25 19.30
C ILE A 246 -16.70 -1.72 20.52
N SER A 247 -17.36 -1.89 21.66
CA SER A 247 -16.69 -2.38 22.86
C SER A 247 -16.12 -3.80 22.64
N PRO A 248 -15.01 -4.18 23.29
CA PRO A 248 -14.39 -5.50 23.06
C PRO A 248 -15.35 -6.69 23.24
N GLN A 249 -16.23 -6.63 24.25
CA GLN A 249 -17.21 -7.68 24.51
C GLN A 249 -18.29 -7.74 23.42
N ASN A 250 -18.79 -6.59 22.97
CA ASN A 250 -19.77 -6.52 21.89
C ASN A 250 -19.15 -6.95 20.56
N ALA A 251 -17.88 -6.63 20.32
CA ALA A 251 -17.16 -7.05 19.13
C ALA A 251 -17.11 -8.58 19.04
N LYS A 252 -16.80 -9.28 20.14
CA LYS A 252 -16.84 -10.76 20.19
C LYS A 252 -18.22 -11.33 19.90
N LEU A 253 -19.29 -10.69 20.36
CA LEU A 253 -20.67 -11.12 20.08
C LEU A 253 -21.01 -10.99 18.59
N LEU A 254 -20.67 -9.86 17.98
CA LEU A 254 -20.87 -9.63 16.55
C LEU A 254 -20.03 -10.59 15.71
N ILE A 255 -18.74 -10.72 16.01
CA ILE A 255 -17.82 -11.63 15.31
C ILE A 255 -18.40 -13.05 15.29
N LYS A 256 -18.82 -13.56 16.45
CA LYS A 256 -19.47 -14.88 16.55
C LYS A 256 -20.73 -14.97 15.70
N ALA A 257 -21.55 -13.90 15.67
CA ALA A 257 -22.77 -13.87 14.87
C ALA A 257 -22.50 -13.75 13.35
N TYR A 258 -21.34 -13.24 12.96
CA TYR A 258 -20.90 -13.16 11.56
C TYR A 258 -20.25 -14.46 11.05
N GLU A 259 -19.86 -15.40 11.91
CA GLU A 259 -19.22 -16.68 11.51
C GLU A 259 -19.99 -17.44 10.41
N PRO A 260 -21.34 -17.53 10.40
CA PRO A 260 -22.06 -18.21 9.32
C PRO A 260 -21.89 -17.57 7.94
N TYR A 261 -21.55 -16.27 7.87
CA TYR A 261 -21.48 -15.50 6.63
C TYR A 261 -20.05 -15.32 6.09
N GLN A 262 -19.05 -15.82 6.85
CA GLN A 262 -17.63 -15.83 6.51
C GLN A 262 -17.16 -14.50 5.87
N PRO A 263 -17.12 -13.39 6.63
CA PRO A 263 -16.56 -12.14 6.12
C PRO A 263 -15.13 -12.33 5.63
N PHE A 264 -14.76 -11.60 4.58
CA PHE A 264 -13.41 -11.64 4.02
C PHE A 264 -12.34 -11.27 5.05
N PHE A 265 -12.67 -10.27 5.89
CA PHE A 265 -11.99 -9.97 7.14
C PHE A 265 -12.87 -9.08 8.04
N ILE A 266 -12.56 -9.07 9.32
CA ILE A 266 -13.06 -8.13 10.32
C ILE A 266 -12.02 -7.03 10.50
N GLU A 267 -12.34 -5.80 10.11
CA GLU A 267 -11.46 -4.64 10.21
C GLU A 267 -11.73 -3.83 11.49
N GLU A 268 -10.65 -3.42 12.16
CA GLU A 268 -10.64 -2.55 13.36
C GLU A 268 -11.70 -2.96 14.40
N PRO A 269 -11.71 -4.22 14.89
CA PRO A 269 -12.76 -4.72 15.80
C PRO A 269 -12.86 -3.90 17.10
N VAL A 270 -11.76 -3.27 17.50
CA VAL A 270 -11.62 -2.37 18.65
C VAL A 270 -10.56 -1.32 18.33
N GLN A 271 -10.53 -0.24 19.11
CA GLN A 271 -9.48 0.77 19.03
C GLN A 271 -8.06 0.18 19.18
N CYS A 272 -7.12 0.66 18.35
CA CYS A 272 -5.79 0.06 18.18
C CYS A 272 -4.80 0.34 19.34
N GLN A 273 -5.16 1.16 20.33
CA GLN A 273 -4.27 1.56 21.43
C GLN A 273 -3.97 0.41 22.39
N ASN A 274 -4.84 -0.61 22.47
CA ASN A 274 -4.62 -1.79 23.30
C ASN A 274 -4.55 -3.05 22.45
N VAL A 275 -3.34 -3.35 21.98
CA VAL A 275 -3.06 -4.51 21.11
C VAL A 275 -3.35 -5.84 21.81
N ASP A 276 -3.22 -5.92 23.14
CA ASP A 276 -3.49 -7.16 23.88
C ASP A 276 -4.97 -7.57 23.81
N VAL A 277 -5.87 -6.59 23.87
CA VAL A 277 -7.32 -6.81 23.74
C VAL A 277 -7.65 -7.27 22.32
N MET A 278 -7.06 -6.65 21.30
CA MET A 278 -7.25 -7.08 19.92
C MET A 278 -6.73 -8.51 19.69
N ALA A 279 -5.57 -8.86 20.26
CA ALA A 279 -5.04 -10.22 20.22
C ALA A 279 -5.93 -11.24 20.94
N GLU A 280 -6.59 -10.85 22.04
CA GLU A 280 -7.57 -11.71 22.71
C GLU A 280 -8.79 -11.98 21.82
N ILE A 281 -9.27 -10.98 21.08
CA ILE A 281 -10.35 -11.15 20.11
C ILE A 281 -9.90 -12.07 18.96
N ALA A 282 -8.72 -11.83 18.39
CA ALA A 282 -8.18 -12.63 17.29
C ALA A 282 -8.04 -14.11 17.66
N ARG A 283 -7.62 -14.44 18.89
CA ARG A 283 -7.56 -15.83 19.39
C ARG A 283 -8.93 -16.49 19.59
N GLY A 284 -10.01 -15.71 19.67
CA GLY A 284 -11.35 -16.17 19.97
C GLY A 284 -12.19 -16.55 18.75
N THR A 285 -11.70 -16.34 17.53
CA THR A 285 -12.41 -16.63 16.29
C THR A 285 -11.45 -17.20 15.24
N HIS A 286 -12.01 -17.82 14.19
CA HIS A 286 -11.28 -18.20 12.99
C HIS A 286 -11.40 -17.16 11.87
N LEU A 287 -12.21 -16.10 12.06
CA LEU A 287 -12.36 -15.04 11.07
C LEU A 287 -11.08 -14.18 11.02
N PRO A 288 -10.56 -13.81 9.83
CA PRO A 288 -9.37 -12.99 9.72
C PRO A 288 -9.57 -11.61 10.34
N ILE A 289 -8.61 -11.17 11.18
CA ILE A 289 -8.59 -9.81 11.72
C ILE A 289 -7.66 -8.93 10.88
N ALA A 290 -8.16 -7.75 10.54
CA ALA A 290 -7.44 -6.70 9.85
C ALA A 290 -7.33 -5.41 10.70
N THR A 291 -6.17 -4.76 10.68
CA THR A 291 -5.94 -3.47 11.35
C THR A 291 -4.73 -2.76 10.73
N GLY A 292 -4.64 -1.45 10.91
CA GLY A 292 -3.42 -0.72 10.60
C GLY A 292 -3.62 0.75 10.21
N GLU A 293 -4.85 1.18 9.96
CA GLU A 293 -5.17 2.54 9.49
C GLU A 293 -4.66 3.63 10.45
N ARG A 294 -4.63 3.32 11.75
CA ARG A 294 -4.21 4.21 12.84
C ARG A 294 -2.79 3.93 13.35
N ILE A 295 -2.01 3.15 12.60
CA ILE A 295 -0.64 2.76 12.96
C ILE A 295 0.35 3.38 11.98
N PHE A 296 1.26 4.20 12.51
CA PHE A 296 2.05 5.12 11.67
C PHE A 296 3.43 4.59 11.27
N THR A 297 3.98 3.57 11.93
CA THR A 297 5.35 3.14 11.65
C THR A 297 5.55 1.66 11.94
N LYS A 298 6.64 1.08 11.42
CA LYS A 298 6.97 -0.34 11.63
C LYS A 298 7.02 -0.75 13.10
N TRP A 299 7.31 0.17 14.02
CA TRP A 299 7.36 -0.15 15.45
C TRP A 299 5.99 -0.52 16.03
N GLY A 300 4.90 0.11 15.56
CA GLY A 300 3.55 -0.26 15.96
C GLY A 300 3.10 -1.57 15.30
N PHE A 301 3.40 -1.74 14.00
CA PHE A 301 3.10 -2.98 13.30
C PHE A 301 3.84 -4.19 13.87
N ARG A 302 5.07 -4.00 14.38
CA ARG A 302 5.81 -5.07 15.06
C ARG A 302 5.03 -5.62 16.25
N GLU A 303 4.47 -4.76 17.09
CA GLU A 303 3.71 -5.20 18.27
C GLU A 303 2.45 -6.00 17.87
N ILE A 304 1.75 -5.56 16.82
CA ILE A 304 0.58 -6.27 16.27
C ILE A 304 0.96 -7.68 15.81
N LEU A 305 2.07 -7.81 15.09
CA LEU A 305 2.57 -9.10 14.60
C LEU A 305 3.06 -10.01 15.74
N GLU A 306 3.87 -9.48 16.66
CA GLU A 306 4.42 -10.25 17.79
C GLU A 306 3.32 -10.79 18.71
N LYS A 307 2.23 -10.04 18.89
CA LYS A 307 1.07 -10.46 19.70
C LYS A 307 0.07 -11.32 18.94
N GLY A 308 0.21 -11.45 17.62
CA GLY A 308 -0.78 -12.14 16.77
C GLY A 308 -2.14 -11.45 16.78
N ALA A 309 -2.17 -10.11 16.82
CA ALA A 309 -3.40 -9.34 16.90
C ALA A 309 -4.16 -9.23 15.57
N ALA A 310 -3.45 -9.39 14.45
CA ALA A 310 -4.04 -9.39 13.11
C ALA A 310 -3.22 -10.24 12.14
N SER A 311 -3.89 -10.83 11.16
CA SER A 311 -3.28 -11.58 10.05
C SER A 311 -3.27 -10.79 8.74
N ILE A 312 -3.97 -9.66 8.70
CA ILE A 312 -4.00 -8.73 7.57
C ILE A 312 -3.61 -7.35 8.11
N LEU A 313 -2.50 -6.78 7.63
CA LEU A 313 -2.09 -5.43 7.99
C LEU A 313 -2.56 -4.44 6.93
N GLN A 314 -3.09 -3.32 7.39
CA GLN A 314 -3.65 -2.27 6.55
C GLN A 314 -2.91 -0.94 6.74
N PRO A 315 -1.57 -0.88 6.51
CA PRO A 315 -0.86 0.38 6.54
C PRO A 315 -1.41 1.33 5.48
N ASP A 316 -1.75 2.55 5.87
CA ASP A 316 -2.07 3.61 4.92
C ASP A 316 -0.78 4.25 4.43
N LEU A 317 -0.54 4.27 3.13
CA LEU A 317 0.66 4.87 2.55
C LEU A 317 0.80 6.36 2.84
N CYS A 318 -0.31 7.08 3.06
CA CYS A 318 -0.36 8.49 3.44
C CYS A 318 -0.08 8.72 4.93
N HIS A 319 -0.07 7.70 5.78
CA HIS A 319 0.14 7.81 7.23
C HIS A 319 1.32 6.99 7.76
N ALA A 320 1.67 5.90 7.07
CA ALA A 320 2.62 4.88 7.51
C ALA A 320 4.05 5.06 6.95
N GLY A 321 4.46 6.30 6.70
CA GLY A 321 5.82 6.66 6.26
C GLY A 321 6.09 6.42 4.77
N GLY A 322 5.06 6.38 3.93
CA GLY A 322 5.19 6.27 2.48
C GLY A 322 5.64 4.89 1.98
N ILE A 323 6.00 4.82 0.70
CA ILE A 323 6.40 3.58 0.02
C ILE A 323 7.60 2.94 0.73
N SER A 324 8.55 3.75 1.17
CA SER A 324 9.77 3.29 1.83
C SER A 324 9.50 2.50 3.12
N GLU A 325 8.72 3.06 4.03
CA GLU A 325 8.44 2.42 5.33
C GLU A 325 7.43 1.28 5.18
N VAL A 326 6.40 1.46 4.33
CA VAL A 326 5.40 0.39 4.10
C VAL A 326 6.02 -0.84 3.42
N ARG A 327 7.04 -0.67 2.57
CA ARG A 327 7.79 -1.82 2.02
C ARG A 327 8.51 -2.62 3.10
N ILE A 328 9.01 -1.96 4.15
CA ILE A 328 9.63 -2.60 5.32
C ILE A 328 8.55 -3.30 6.17
N ILE A 329 7.42 -2.64 6.40
CA ILE A 329 6.27 -3.24 7.10
C ILE A 329 5.82 -4.52 6.38
N ALA A 330 5.69 -4.49 5.05
CA ALA A 330 5.34 -5.65 4.24
C ALA A 330 6.32 -6.81 4.38
N GLY A 331 7.63 -6.52 4.31
CA GLY A 331 8.67 -7.55 4.49
C GLY A 331 8.71 -8.14 5.91
N MET A 332 8.40 -7.33 6.93
CA MET A 332 8.23 -7.84 8.30
C MET A 332 6.97 -8.71 8.40
N ALA A 333 5.84 -8.27 7.86
CA ALA A 333 4.58 -9.03 7.87
C ALA A 333 4.72 -10.41 7.21
N GLU A 334 5.49 -10.50 6.13
CA GLU A 334 5.74 -11.74 5.40
C GLU A 334 6.30 -12.86 6.31
N SER A 335 7.19 -12.53 7.25
CA SER A 335 7.77 -13.52 8.18
C SER A 335 6.77 -14.06 9.21
N TYR A 336 5.61 -13.41 9.34
CA TYR A 336 4.53 -13.81 10.24
C TYR A 336 3.34 -14.39 9.47
N TYR A 337 3.50 -14.69 8.18
CA TYR A 337 2.42 -15.10 7.27
C TYR A 337 1.26 -14.09 7.18
N ALA A 338 1.52 -12.82 7.52
CA ALA A 338 0.54 -11.77 7.43
C ALA A 338 0.52 -11.16 6.03
N SER A 339 -0.69 -10.85 5.55
CA SER A 339 -0.91 -10.21 4.26
C SER A 339 -1.02 -8.70 4.39
N ILE A 340 -0.75 -7.98 3.30
CA ILE A 340 -0.85 -6.53 3.21
C ILE A 340 -2.06 -6.14 2.36
N ALA A 341 -2.96 -5.37 2.96
CA ALA A 341 -4.11 -4.77 2.30
C ALA A 341 -4.14 -3.26 2.58
N PRO A 342 -3.38 -2.42 1.83
CA PRO A 342 -3.17 -1.03 2.20
C PRO A 342 -4.49 -0.26 2.31
N HIS A 343 -4.69 0.41 3.45
CA HIS A 343 -5.80 1.33 3.67
C HIS A 343 -5.63 2.55 2.75
N ASN A 344 -6.71 2.98 2.11
CA ASN A 344 -6.71 4.08 1.15
C ASN A 344 -8.13 4.64 0.89
N PRO A 345 -8.74 5.30 1.88
CA PRO A 345 -9.97 6.09 1.71
C PRO A 345 -9.64 7.50 1.18
N LEU A 346 -8.62 7.58 0.32
CA LEU A 346 -7.94 8.80 -0.09
C LEU A 346 -7.92 8.94 -1.62
N GLY A 347 -7.01 9.76 -2.12
CA GLY A 347 -6.92 10.18 -3.50
C GLY A 347 -6.10 9.28 -4.42
N PRO A 348 -6.03 9.67 -5.69
CA PRO A 348 -5.42 8.87 -6.74
C PRO A 348 -3.89 8.77 -6.65
N ILE A 349 -3.21 9.67 -5.94
CA ILE A 349 -1.76 9.59 -5.75
C ILE A 349 -1.45 8.48 -4.74
N SER A 350 -2.19 8.42 -3.63
CA SER A 350 -2.12 7.30 -2.68
C SER A 350 -2.42 5.96 -3.36
N LEU A 351 -3.49 5.90 -4.18
CA LEU A 351 -3.80 4.70 -4.95
C LEU A 351 -2.65 4.29 -5.87
N ALA A 352 -2.05 5.23 -6.60
CA ALA A 352 -0.90 4.94 -7.46
C ALA A 352 0.29 4.38 -6.66
N ALA A 353 0.59 4.96 -5.50
CA ALA A 353 1.63 4.45 -4.61
C ALA A 353 1.33 3.02 -4.13
N GLY A 354 0.06 2.74 -3.80
CA GLY A 354 -0.44 1.41 -3.43
C GLY A 354 -0.26 0.39 -4.54
N LEU A 355 -0.56 0.76 -5.79
CA LEU A 355 -0.37 -0.10 -6.96
C LEU A 355 1.12 -0.38 -7.22
N GLN A 356 1.99 0.62 -7.10
CA GLN A 356 3.45 0.43 -7.24
C GLN A 356 3.99 -0.50 -6.14
N LEU A 357 3.56 -0.31 -4.89
CA LEU A 357 3.93 -1.19 -3.78
C LEU A 357 3.40 -2.61 -4.00
N SER A 358 2.15 -2.75 -4.46
CA SER A 358 1.51 -4.05 -4.71
C SER A 358 2.31 -4.87 -5.71
N ALA A 359 2.98 -4.25 -6.69
CA ALA A 359 3.84 -4.97 -7.61
C ALA A 359 5.11 -5.49 -6.92
N ALA A 360 5.63 -4.78 -5.93
CA ALA A 360 6.95 -5.01 -5.34
C ALA A 360 6.99 -5.90 -4.08
N ILE A 361 5.85 -6.41 -3.61
CA ILE A 361 5.75 -7.25 -2.39
C ILE A 361 5.07 -8.58 -2.69
N PRO A 362 5.53 -9.72 -2.14
CA PRO A 362 4.90 -11.01 -2.43
C PRO A 362 3.56 -11.21 -1.68
N ASN A 363 3.41 -10.66 -0.47
CA ASN A 363 2.28 -10.84 0.44
C ASN A 363 1.14 -9.81 0.28
N PHE A 364 0.93 -9.27 -0.92
CA PHE A 364 -0.19 -8.36 -1.20
C PHE A 364 -1.52 -9.14 -1.33
N LEU A 365 -2.56 -8.67 -0.64
CA LEU A 365 -3.91 -9.24 -0.66
C LEU A 365 -4.84 -8.48 -1.60
N CYS A 366 -5.10 -7.20 -1.30
CA CYS A 366 -5.97 -6.32 -2.06
C CYS A 366 -5.66 -4.85 -1.74
N GLN A 367 -6.24 -3.92 -2.50
CA GLN A 367 -6.04 -2.48 -2.35
C GLN A 367 -7.39 -1.78 -2.17
N GLU A 368 -7.53 -0.99 -1.11
CA GLU A 368 -8.67 -0.11 -0.95
C GLU A 368 -8.63 1.03 -1.97
N GLN A 369 -9.81 1.46 -2.42
CA GLN A 369 -9.95 2.68 -3.21
C GLN A 369 -11.33 3.31 -3.02
N ILE A 370 -11.37 4.65 -3.08
CA ILE A 370 -12.63 5.43 -3.15
C ILE A 370 -12.67 6.40 -4.34
N SER A 371 -11.59 6.45 -5.12
CA SER A 371 -11.46 7.29 -6.31
C SER A 371 -10.51 6.62 -7.29
N LEU A 372 -10.89 6.59 -8.56
CA LEU A 372 -10.03 6.11 -9.64
C LEU A 372 -9.32 7.27 -10.36
N GLY A 373 -9.41 8.49 -9.84
CA GLY A 373 -8.70 9.66 -10.35
C GLY A 373 -9.47 10.48 -11.38
N GLU A 374 -10.79 10.30 -11.51
CA GLU A 374 -11.63 11.11 -12.39
C GLU A 374 -11.57 12.60 -12.01
N ASN A 375 -11.22 13.44 -12.99
CA ASN A 375 -11.00 14.89 -12.82
C ASN A 375 -9.76 15.27 -11.98
N TYR A 376 -8.84 14.32 -11.75
CA TYR A 376 -7.56 14.56 -11.07
C TYR A 376 -6.38 14.05 -11.90
N LEU A 377 -6.55 12.93 -12.61
CA LEU A 377 -5.56 12.34 -13.49
C LEU A 377 -5.94 12.57 -14.96
N LYS A 378 -4.94 12.75 -15.83
CA LYS A 378 -5.17 12.74 -17.28
C LYS A 378 -5.68 11.40 -17.79
N THR A 379 -5.35 10.32 -17.10
CA THR A 379 -5.84 8.97 -17.39
C THR A 379 -6.24 8.31 -16.07
N PRO A 380 -7.54 8.34 -15.71
CA PRO A 380 -8.05 7.63 -14.55
C PRO A 380 -7.84 6.12 -14.65
N PHE A 381 -7.74 5.47 -13.49
CA PHE A 381 -7.70 4.02 -13.39
C PHE A 381 -9.02 3.39 -13.83
N ARG A 382 -8.96 2.10 -14.16
CA ARG A 382 -10.15 1.32 -14.52
C ARG A 382 -10.10 -0.03 -13.83
N VAL A 383 -11.23 -0.44 -13.29
CA VAL A 383 -11.40 -1.77 -12.72
C VAL A 383 -11.86 -2.72 -13.81
N ARG A 384 -11.23 -3.90 -13.87
CA ARG A 384 -11.58 -5.02 -14.75
C ARG A 384 -11.44 -6.30 -13.96
N ASP A 385 -12.52 -7.07 -13.87
CA ASP A 385 -12.55 -8.37 -13.17
C ASP A 385 -11.98 -8.29 -11.75
N GLY A 386 -12.31 -7.22 -11.02
CA GLY A 386 -11.90 -6.96 -9.64
C GLY A 386 -10.49 -6.40 -9.49
N HIS A 387 -9.82 -6.05 -10.60
CA HIS A 387 -8.42 -5.64 -10.58
C HIS A 387 -8.18 -4.31 -11.31
N ILE A 388 -7.11 -3.62 -10.91
CA ILE A 388 -6.50 -2.51 -11.64
C ILE A 388 -5.14 -2.99 -12.17
N ASP A 389 -4.86 -2.71 -13.45
CA ASP A 389 -3.54 -2.97 -14.04
C ASP A 389 -2.48 -2.07 -13.38
N ILE A 390 -1.32 -2.65 -13.03
CA ILE A 390 -0.25 -1.87 -12.39
C ILE A 390 0.32 -0.85 -13.38
N PRO A 391 0.40 0.44 -13.02
CA PRO A 391 0.93 1.47 -13.91
C PRO A 391 2.39 1.24 -14.28
N THR A 392 2.69 1.22 -15.58
CA THR A 392 4.03 0.93 -16.13
C THR A 392 4.82 2.17 -16.52
N LYS A 393 4.19 3.36 -16.51
CA LYS A 393 4.87 4.63 -16.81
C LYS A 393 5.88 5.00 -15.69
N PRO A 394 6.89 5.85 -15.97
CA PRO A 394 7.88 6.24 -14.97
C PRO A 394 7.29 6.86 -13.69
N GLY A 395 7.98 6.66 -12.57
CA GLY A 395 7.56 7.18 -11.26
C GLY A 395 6.35 6.43 -10.71
N LEU A 396 5.36 7.16 -10.20
CA LEU A 396 4.08 6.58 -9.76
C LEU A 396 3.27 5.95 -10.91
N GLY A 397 3.65 6.26 -12.16
CA GLY A 397 2.98 5.79 -13.36
C GLY A 397 1.69 6.54 -13.70
N ILE A 398 1.47 7.68 -13.05
CA ILE A 398 0.32 8.59 -13.28
C ILE A 398 0.78 9.96 -13.77
N GLU A 399 -0.17 10.69 -14.35
CA GLU A 399 0.00 12.10 -14.73
C GLU A 399 -1.18 12.90 -14.17
N ILE A 400 -0.88 13.86 -13.28
CA ILE A 400 -1.88 14.78 -12.73
C ILE A 400 -2.36 15.72 -13.83
N ASP A 401 -3.68 15.90 -13.92
CA ASP A 401 -4.27 16.95 -14.73
C ASP A 401 -4.28 18.26 -13.93
N GLU A 402 -3.21 19.03 -14.03
CA GLU A 402 -3.04 20.28 -13.29
C GLU A 402 -4.09 21.34 -13.66
N GLU A 403 -4.66 21.31 -14.87
CA GLU A 403 -5.73 22.23 -15.26
C GLU A 403 -7.06 21.84 -14.60
N ALA A 404 -7.43 20.55 -14.64
CA ALA A 404 -8.61 20.06 -13.92
C ALA A 404 -8.48 20.27 -12.40
N LEU A 405 -7.26 20.12 -11.87
CA LEU A 405 -6.98 20.28 -10.45
C LEU A 405 -7.29 21.70 -9.95
N LYS A 406 -7.14 22.75 -10.77
CA LYS A 406 -7.44 24.14 -10.38
C LYS A 406 -8.86 24.31 -9.83
N ALA A 407 -9.84 23.61 -10.43
CA ALA A 407 -11.24 23.66 -9.98
C ALA A 407 -11.49 22.91 -8.65
N ARG A 408 -10.51 22.13 -8.20
CA ARG A 408 -10.57 21.29 -6.99
C ARG A 408 -9.76 21.85 -5.83
N ILE A 409 -9.06 22.97 -6.00
CA ILE A 409 -8.28 23.58 -4.92
C ILE A 409 -9.19 24.15 -3.83
N GLY A 410 -8.82 23.90 -2.58
CA GLY A 410 -9.42 24.43 -1.37
C GLY A 410 -10.50 23.54 -0.75
N HIS A 411 -10.41 23.33 0.56
CA HIS A 411 -11.48 22.78 1.40
C HIS A 411 -11.25 23.16 2.87
N GLU A 412 -12.31 23.09 3.68
CA GLU A 412 -12.27 23.31 5.13
C GLU A 412 -12.81 22.08 5.89
N TRP A 413 -12.73 20.90 5.24
CA TRP A 413 -13.26 19.65 5.78
C TRP A 413 -12.69 19.32 7.17
N LYS A 414 -13.58 18.90 8.08
CA LYS A 414 -13.27 18.48 9.46
C LYS A 414 -13.95 17.15 9.76
N ASN A 415 -13.37 16.39 10.70
CA ASN A 415 -14.04 15.23 11.27
C ASN A 415 -15.36 15.67 11.90
N ARG A 416 -16.40 14.86 11.72
CA ARG A 416 -17.70 15.08 12.34
C ARG A 416 -17.59 14.81 13.83
N GLU A 417 -18.29 15.60 14.64
CA GLU A 417 -18.49 15.26 16.04
C GLU A 417 -19.53 14.15 16.14
N ARG A 418 -19.29 13.17 17.02
CA ARG A 418 -20.18 12.02 17.24
C ARG A 418 -20.54 11.95 18.71
N TYR A 419 -21.82 11.70 18.96
CA TYR A 419 -22.38 11.59 20.29
C TYR A 419 -23.36 10.42 20.34
N SER A 420 -23.42 9.75 21.49
CA SER A 420 -24.42 8.74 21.83
C SER A 420 -25.82 9.34 21.75
N LEU A 421 -26.75 8.66 21.06
CA LEU A 421 -28.15 9.08 20.96
C LEU A 421 -28.89 8.98 22.31
N GLY A 422 -28.40 8.15 23.23
CA GLY A 422 -29.05 7.92 24.52
C GLY A 422 -28.81 9.04 25.52
N ASP A 423 -27.54 9.36 25.79
CA ASP A 423 -27.13 10.27 26.87
C ASP A 423 -26.28 11.46 26.40
N GLY A 424 -25.98 11.56 25.10
CA GLY A 424 -25.17 12.65 24.55
C GLY A 424 -23.67 12.56 24.87
N SER A 425 -23.19 11.46 25.44
CA SER A 425 -21.75 11.24 25.66
C SER A 425 -20.99 11.19 24.34
N VAL A 426 -19.71 11.62 24.36
CA VAL A 426 -18.82 11.54 23.19
C VAL A 426 -18.56 10.08 22.86
N VAL A 427 -18.63 9.74 21.57
CA VAL A 427 -18.26 8.42 21.06
C VAL A 427 -17.16 8.55 20.00
N ASP A 428 -16.48 7.45 19.71
CA ASP A 428 -15.47 7.41 18.66
C ASP A 428 -16.05 7.80 17.29
N TRP A 429 -15.19 8.37 16.45
CA TRP A 429 -15.54 8.98 15.15
C TRP A 429 -16.09 7.97 14.14
#